data_AF-A0A920STA2-F1
#
_entry.id   AF-A0A920STA2-F1
#
_cell.length_a   1.000
_cell.length_b   1.000
_cell.length_c   1.000
_cell.angle_alpha   90.00
_cell.angle_beta   90.00
_cell.angle_gamma   90.00
#
_symmetry.space_group_name_H-M   'P 1'
#
loop_
_entity.id
_entity.type
_entity.pdbx_description
1 polymer ?
#
loop_
_entity_poly.entity_id
_entity_poly.type
_entity_poly.pdbx_seq_one_letter_code
_entity_poly.pdbx_strand_id
1 'polypeptide(L)'
;MGTGTFAAVLIGVMLLLLISIVIRQKNKSDEAAIRRKVRSILIEETTGVSVNERLKAKRKSISRAQDFDFCELRSAKRLNLPERVDGWLDLSGLSTVEGLKLPKHVGGGLDLRGLTTAEGLEFPKHMGGWLDLEGLTTAEGLKLPERVGGDLDLKGLTTAEGLEFPSTWEGGSIYGA
;
A
#
# COMPACT_ATOMS: atom_id res chain seq x y z
N MET A 1 -9.93 4.80 37.53
CA MET A 1 -9.25 5.68 36.55
C MET A 1 -7.87 5.10 36.30
N GLY A 2 -7.54 4.85 35.03
CA GLY A 2 -6.60 3.81 34.59
C GLY A 2 -5.14 4.02 34.97
N THR A 3 -4.58 3.04 35.68
CA THR A 3 -3.15 2.89 35.95
C THR A 3 -2.34 2.52 34.69
N GLY A 4 -3.00 2.10 33.60
CA GLY A 4 -2.36 1.69 32.35
C GLY A 4 -1.79 2.83 31.51
N THR A 5 -2.37 4.03 31.53
CA THR A 5 -1.88 5.17 30.73
C THR A 5 -0.64 5.80 31.34
N PHE A 6 -0.60 5.93 32.66
CA PHE A 6 0.58 6.42 33.37
C PHE A 6 1.76 5.46 33.23
N ALA A 7 1.53 4.14 33.28
CA ALA A 7 2.58 3.14 33.07
C ALA A 7 3.19 3.24 31.66
N ALA A 8 2.37 3.37 30.61
CA ALA A 8 2.85 3.51 29.23
C ALA A 8 3.66 4.80 29.01
N VAL A 9 3.22 5.92 29.61
CA VAL A 9 3.95 7.20 29.54
C VAL A 9 5.28 7.12 30.30
N LEU A 10 5.29 6.48 31.48
CA LEU A 10 6.51 6.25 32.25
C LEU A 10 7.51 5.37 31.51
N ILE A 11 7.05 4.31 30.84
CA ILE A 11 7.90 3.42 30.03
C ILE A 11 8.50 4.18 28.84
N GLY A 12 7.69 5.00 28.14
CA GLY A 12 8.18 5.83 27.02
C GLY A 12 9.20 6.87 27.46
N VAL A 13 8.98 7.53 28.61
CA VAL A 13 9.93 8.49 29.18
C VAL A 13 11.21 7.79 29.66
N MET A 14 11.11 6.59 30.26
CA MET A 14 12.26 5.77 30.63
C MET A 14 13.10 5.36 29.41
N LEU A 15 12.45 4.97 28.31
CA LEU A 15 13.14 4.57 27.09
C LEU A 15 13.89 5.76 26.46
N LEU A 16 13.28 6.95 26.44
CA LEU A 16 13.91 8.19 25.98
C LEU A 16 15.11 8.60 26.84
N LEU A 17 15.02 8.42 28.16
CA LEU A 17 16.11 8.66 29.10
C LEU A 17 17.26 7.67 28.89
N LEU A 18 16.97 6.37 28.71
CA LEU A 18 18.00 5.35 28.46
C LEU A 18 18.72 5.60 27.12
N ILE A 19 17.99 5.96 26.08
CA ILE A 19 18.56 6.35 24.78
C ILE A 19 19.45 7.60 24.94
N SER A 20 19.01 8.60 25.70
CA SER A 20 19.78 9.83 25.96
C SER A 20 21.07 9.56 26.76
N ILE A 21 21.03 8.62 27.71
CA ILE A 21 22.20 8.18 28.49
C ILE A 21 23.19 7.40 27.61
N VAL A 22 22.69 6.50 26.75
CA VAL A 22 23.52 5.78 25.77
C VAL A 22 24.15 6.74 24.76
N ILE A 23 23.43 7.77 24.33
CA ILE A 23 23.94 8.86 23.47
C ILE A 23 25.05 9.66 24.17
N ARG A 24 24.91 9.95 25.47
CA ARG A 24 25.92 10.69 26.25
C ARG A 24 27.22 9.91 26.41
N GLN A 25 27.18 8.58 26.30
CA GLN A 25 28.36 7.70 26.43
C GLN A 25 29.06 7.39 25.10
N LYS A 26 28.43 7.57 23.95
CA LYS A 26 29.01 7.13 22.67
C LYS A 26 29.13 8.30 21.69
N ASN A 27 30.38 8.76 21.56
CA ASN A 27 31.00 9.54 20.49
C ASN A 27 30.09 10.48 19.65
N LYS A 28 30.40 11.79 19.66
CA LYS A 28 29.65 12.90 19.02
C LYS A 28 29.27 12.67 17.54
N SER A 29 30.02 11.81 16.83
CA SER A 29 29.74 11.33 15.46
C SER A 29 28.37 10.62 15.34
N ASP A 30 27.99 9.85 16.35
CA ASP A 30 26.87 8.90 16.24
C ASP A 30 25.54 9.51 16.71
N GLU A 31 25.59 10.65 17.39
CA GLU A 31 24.42 11.34 17.95
C GLU A 31 23.40 11.75 16.86
N ALA A 32 23.88 12.22 15.71
CA ALA A 32 23.01 12.58 14.59
C ALA A 32 22.35 11.35 13.95
N ALA A 33 23.10 10.25 13.80
CA ALA A 33 22.60 9.00 13.24
C ALA A 33 21.56 8.35 14.18
N ILE A 34 21.84 8.34 15.49
CA ILE A 34 20.95 7.80 16.51
C ILE A 34 19.67 8.65 16.59
N ARG A 35 19.76 9.98 16.66
CA ARG A 35 18.58 10.86 16.64
C ARG A 35 17.72 10.65 15.40
N ARG A 36 18.35 10.48 14.23
CA ARG A 36 17.65 10.20 12.98
C ARG A 36 16.90 8.87 13.04
N LYS A 37 17.52 7.82 13.60
CA LYS A 37 16.93 6.49 13.69
C LYS A 37 15.80 6.41 14.72
N VAL A 38 15.96 7.05 15.87
CA VAL A 38 14.89 7.19 16.89
C VAL A 38 13.70 7.96 16.34
N ARG A 39 13.94 9.08 15.63
CA ARG A 39 12.87 9.84 14.99
C ARG A 39 12.15 9.03 13.91
N SER A 40 12.88 8.19 13.16
CA SER A 40 12.29 7.29 12.17
C SER A 40 11.34 6.30 12.80
N ILE A 41 11.79 5.61 13.86
CA ILE A 41 11.00 4.59 14.56
C ILE A 41 9.76 5.21 15.20
N LEU A 42 9.90 6.36 15.87
CA LEU A 42 8.77 7.05 16.49
C LEU A 42 7.75 7.51 15.43
N ILE A 43 8.20 7.96 14.27
CA ILE A 43 7.30 8.31 13.16
C ILE A 43 6.64 7.05 12.60
N GLU A 44 7.34 5.93 12.46
CA GLU A 44 6.75 4.68 11.95
C GLU A 44 5.70 4.11 12.91
N GLU A 45 5.94 4.12 14.22
CA GLU A 45 4.96 3.69 15.23
C GLU A 45 3.75 4.62 15.33
N THR A 46 3.95 5.94 15.22
CA THR A 46 2.86 6.91 15.31
C THR A 46 2.12 7.09 13.98
N THR A 47 2.82 6.88 12.86
CA THR A 47 2.31 7.14 11.51
C THR A 47 1.99 5.92 10.66
N GLY A 48 2.48 4.74 11.03
CA GLY A 48 2.38 3.54 10.19
C GLY A 48 3.17 3.62 8.87
N VAL A 49 3.95 4.68 8.65
CA VAL A 49 4.68 4.91 7.39
C VAL A 49 6.18 5.00 7.66
N SER A 50 6.94 4.09 7.05
CA SER A 50 8.39 4.02 7.17
C SER A 50 9.08 5.25 6.55
N VAL A 51 10.22 5.67 7.11
CA VAL A 51 11.07 6.74 6.54
C VAL A 51 11.60 6.37 5.15
N ASN A 52 11.73 5.08 4.83
CA ASN A 52 12.10 4.61 3.49
C ASN A 52 11.06 4.99 2.44
N GLU A 53 9.77 4.95 2.77
CA GLU A 53 8.67 5.36 1.88
C GLU A 53 8.74 6.87 1.56
N ARG A 54 9.08 7.69 2.56
CA ARG A 54 9.27 9.13 2.33
C ARG A 54 10.49 9.44 1.47
N LEU A 55 11.56 8.65 1.59
CA LEU A 55 12.76 8.76 0.74
C LEU A 55 12.50 8.29 -0.70
N LYS A 56 11.66 7.25 -0.88
CA LYS A 56 11.16 6.80 -2.19
C LYS A 56 10.34 7.90 -2.87
N ALA A 57 9.44 8.54 -2.13
CA ALA A 57 8.66 9.69 -2.60
C ALA A 57 9.53 10.91 -2.97
N LYS A 58 10.71 11.08 -2.37
CA LYS A 58 11.63 12.19 -2.70
C LYS A 58 12.53 11.89 -3.90
N ARG A 59 12.84 10.62 -4.18
CA ARG A 59 13.53 10.17 -5.42
C ARG A 59 12.63 10.20 -6.66
N LYS A 60 11.31 10.15 -6.46
CA LYS A 60 10.23 10.25 -7.45
C LYS A 60 10.20 11.55 -8.29
N SER A 61 11.00 12.58 -7.95
CA SER A 61 10.98 13.86 -8.67
C SER A 61 11.76 13.87 -9.99
N ILE A 62 12.33 12.74 -10.48
CA ILE A 62 13.31 12.75 -11.58
C ILE A 62 12.98 11.79 -12.77
N SER A 63 11.98 10.91 -12.75
CA SER A 63 11.70 10.07 -13.95
C SER A 63 10.22 9.93 -14.33
N ARG A 64 10.00 9.98 -15.65
CA ARG A 64 8.76 9.69 -16.39
C ARG A 64 8.35 8.23 -16.18
N ALA A 65 7.03 7.97 -16.23
CA ALA A 65 6.34 6.72 -15.89
C ALA A 65 6.66 6.26 -14.45
N GLN A 66 5.85 6.73 -13.50
CA GLN A 66 6.03 6.37 -12.10
C GLN A 66 5.41 5.01 -11.85
N ASP A 67 6.25 3.98 -11.88
CA ASP A 67 5.93 2.70 -11.28
C ASP A 67 5.95 2.81 -9.75
N PHE A 68 4.99 2.19 -9.07
CA PHE A 68 4.87 2.18 -7.62
C PHE A 68 4.88 0.76 -7.09
N ASP A 69 5.92 0.45 -6.35
CA ASP A 69 6.03 -0.82 -5.64
C ASP A 69 5.65 -0.64 -4.17
N PHE A 70 4.60 -1.32 -3.74
CA PHE A 70 4.16 -1.43 -2.36
C PHE A 70 3.87 -2.89 -1.95
N CYS A 71 4.53 -3.88 -2.55
CA CYS A 71 4.33 -5.30 -2.25
C CYS A 71 4.59 -5.67 -0.76
N GLU A 72 5.35 -4.84 -0.06
CA GLU A 72 5.67 -5.01 1.37
C GLU A 72 4.56 -4.51 2.30
N LEU A 73 3.60 -3.73 1.80
CA LEU A 73 2.51 -3.22 2.64
C LEU A 73 1.54 -4.34 2.98
N ARG A 74 1.15 -4.42 4.25
CA ARG A 74 0.12 -5.35 4.75
C ARG A 74 -1.19 -4.63 5.12
N SER A 75 -1.21 -3.31 5.01
CA SER A 75 -2.39 -2.48 5.27
C SER A 75 -2.32 -1.20 4.43
N ALA A 76 -3.47 -0.76 3.92
CA ALA A 76 -3.62 0.52 3.24
C ALA A 76 -4.00 1.65 4.21
N LYS A 77 -4.09 1.38 5.52
CA LYS A 77 -4.44 2.39 6.52
C LYS A 77 -3.38 3.49 6.49
N ARG A 78 -3.77 4.65 5.93
CA ARG A 78 -2.94 5.87 5.74
C ARG A 78 -2.01 5.83 4.52
N LEU A 79 -2.23 4.89 3.60
CA LEU A 79 -1.63 4.91 2.28
C LEU A 79 -2.27 6.06 1.47
N ASN A 80 -1.45 7.02 1.03
CA ASN A 80 -1.89 8.08 0.14
C ASN A 80 -1.24 7.87 -1.23
N LEU A 81 -2.02 7.38 -2.18
CA LEU A 81 -1.60 7.21 -3.56
C LEU A 81 -1.73 8.52 -4.35
N PRO A 82 -0.90 8.75 -5.38
CA PRO A 82 -1.13 9.87 -6.29
C PRO A 82 -2.46 9.68 -7.04
N GLU A 83 -3.08 10.77 -7.50
CA GLU A 83 -4.31 10.66 -8.30
C GLU A 83 -4.10 9.94 -9.64
N ARG A 84 -2.86 9.94 -10.16
CA ARG A 84 -2.49 9.34 -11.44
C ARG A 84 -1.20 8.53 -11.31
N VAL A 85 -1.22 7.35 -11.91
CA VAL A 85 -0.08 6.45 -12.09
C VAL A 85 0.03 6.14 -13.58
N ASP A 86 1.10 6.61 -14.25
CA ASP A 86 1.31 6.30 -15.66
C ASP A 86 1.94 4.92 -15.88
N GLY A 87 2.62 4.39 -14.86
CA GLY A 87 3.27 3.08 -14.85
C GLY A 87 2.42 1.99 -14.19
N TRP A 88 3.06 0.97 -13.62
CA TRP A 88 2.39 -0.04 -12.81
C TRP A 88 2.28 0.35 -11.33
N LEU A 89 1.29 -0.22 -10.64
CA LEU A 89 1.07 -0.07 -9.20
C LEU A 89 0.95 -1.45 -8.58
N ASP A 90 1.95 -1.83 -7.78
CA ASP A 90 1.96 -3.09 -7.04
C ASP A 90 1.47 -2.87 -5.62
N LEU A 91 0.33 -3.48 -5.30
CA LEU A 91 -0.28 -3.55 -3.98
C LEU A 91 -0.50 -5.01 -3.56
N SER A 92 0.25 -5.94 -4.16
CA SER A 92 0.13 -7.40 -3.97
C SER A 92 0.26 -7.85 -2.50
N GLY A 93 0.85 -7.02 -1.66
CA GLY A 93 1.00 -7.30 -0.23
C GLY A 93 -0.27 -7.12 0.61
N LEU A 94 -1.27 -6.39 0.11
CA LEU A 94 -2.50 -6.12 0.83
C LEU A 94 -3.40 -7.35 0.80
N SER A 95 -3.94 -7.74 1.95
CA SER A 95 -4.92 -8.82 2.06
C SER A 95 -6.36 -8.35 2.19
N THR A 96 -6.57 -7.05 2.42
CA THR A 96 -7.89 -6.42 2.57
C THR A 96 -7.90 -5.06 1.89
N VAL A 97 -9.10 -4.57 1.58
CA VAL A 97 -9.32 -3.24 0.96
C VAL A 97 -9.52 -2.11 1.98
N GLU A 98 -9.44 -2.40 3.29
CA GLU A 98 -9.69 -1.40 4.33
C GLU A 98 -8.74 -0.20 4.20
N GLY A 99 -9.31 0.97 3.97
CA GLY A 99 -8.55 2.22 3.81
C GLY A 99 -7.87 2.39 2.45
N LEU A 100 -8.06 1.46 1.52
CA LEU A 100 -7.51 1.56 0.16
C LEU A 100 -8.35 2.52 -0.69
N LYS A 101 -7.67 3.49 -1.31
CA LYS A 101 -8.25 4.36 -2.33
C LYS A 101 -7.33 4.32 -3.55
N LEU A 102 -7.80 3.72 -4.64
CA LEU A 102 -7.02 3.61 -5.87
C LEU A 102 -6.86 4.96 -6.58
N PRO A 103 -5.78 5.14 -7.37
CA PRO A 103 -5.66 6.28 -8.28
C PRO A 103 -6.84 6.34 -9.25
N LYS A 104 -7.15 7.54 -9.74
CA LYS A 104 -8.16 7.74 -10.80
C LYS A 104 -7.69 7.21 -12.16
N HIS A 105 -6.39 6.95 -12.32
CA HIS A 105 -5.80 6.39 -13.53
C HIS A 105 -4.57 5.53 -13.21
N VAL A 106 -4.50 4.35 -13.83
CA VAL A 106 -3.34 3.45 -13.84
C VAL A 106 -3.04 3.06 -15.29
N GLY A 107 -1.84 3.38 -15.77
CA GLY A 107 -1.45 3.22 -17.18
C GLY A 107 -0.82 1.87 -17.52
N GLY A 108 0.06 1.33 -16.66
CA GLY A 108 0.85 0.13 -16.95
C GLY A 108 0.29 -1.18 -16.39
N GLY A 109 -0.29 -1.16 -15.18
CA GLY A 109 -0.94 -2.32 -14.58
C GLY A 109 -1.18 -2.16 -13.07
N LEU A 110 -2.09 -2.95 -12.51
CA LEU A 110 -2.45 -2.93 -11.09
C LEU A 110 -2.38 -4.34 -10.51
N ASP A 111 -1.48 -4.54 -9.53
CA ASP A 111 -1.36 -5.79 -8.80
C ASP A 111 -2.11 -5.72 -7.48
N LEU A 112 -3.13 -6.55 -7.33
CA LEU A 112 -3.91 -6.74 -6.11
C LEU A 112 -4.03 -8.23 -5.77
N ARG A 113 -3.09 -9.06 -6.23
CA ARG A 113 -3.16 -10.53 -6.09
C ARG A 113 -3.24 -11.03 -4.65
N GLY A 114 -2.91 -10.20 -3.66
CA GLY A 114 -2.99 -10.56 -2.24
C GLY A 114 -4.39 -10.45 -1.63
N LEU A 115 -5.32 -9.74 -2.27
CA LEU A 115 -6.68 -9.57 -1.77
C LEU A 115 -7.43 -10.89 -1.85
N THR A 116 -8.17 -11.25 -0.79
CA THR A 116 -9.03 -12.45 -0.79
C THR A 116 -10.51 -12.13 -1.04
N THR A 117 -10.90 -10.88 -0.80
CA THR A 117 -12.22 -10.29 -1.03
C THR A 117 -12.06 -8.86 -1.56
N ALA A 118 -13.08 -8.34 -2.25
CA ALA A 118 -13.05 -7.00 -2.86
C ALA A 118 -14.28 -6.14 -2.51
N GLU A 119 -14.95 -6.43 -1.40
CA GLU A 119 -16.13 -5.66 -0.97
C GLU A 119 -15.77 -4.18 -0.72
N GLY A 120 -16.41 -3.28 -1.45
CA GLY A 120 -16.12 -1.84 -1.38
C GLY A 120 -14.89 -1.38 -2.18
N LEU A 121 -14.26 -2.27 -2.97
CA LEU A 121 -13.21 -1.87 -3.90
C LEU A 121 -13.80 -1.12 -5.11
N GLU A 122 -13.34 0.11 -5.31
CA GLU A 122 -13.71 0.92 -6.48
C GLU A 122 -12.52 1.08 -7.42
N PHE A 123 -12.67 0.60 -8.66
CA PHE A 123 -11.66 0.74 -9.69
C PHE A 123 -11.78 2.08 -10.44
N PRO A 124 -10.67 2.60 -11.00
CA PRO A 124 -10.77 3.63 -12.04
C PRO A 124 -11.56 3.11 -13.24
N LYS A 125 -12.32 3.99 -13.91
CA LYS A 125 -13.10 3.65 -15.11
C LYS A 125 -12.24 3.04 -16.23
N HIS A 126 -11.00 3.49 -16.35
CA HIS A 126 -10.08 3.06 -17.39
C HIS A 126 -8.74 2.64 -16.80
N MET A 127 -8.28 1.44 -17.18
CA MET A 127 -6.93 0.97 -16.92
C MET A 127 -6.21 0.67 -18.23
N GLY A 128 -5.02 1.26 -18.40
CA GLY A 128 -4.25 1.14 -19.64
C GLY A 128 -3.51 -0.20 -19.80
N GLY A 129 -3.35 -0.96 -18.72
CA GLY A 129 -2.62 -2.21 -18.71
C GLY A 129 -3.36 -3.33 -17.98
N TRP A 130 -2.61 -4.26 -17.41
CA TRP A 130 -3.15 -5.47 -16.78
C TRP A 130 -3.77 -5.22 -15.39
N LEU A 131 -4.64 -6.12 -14.96
CA LEU A 131 -5.26 -6.16 -13.63
C LEU A 131 -5.08 -7.56 -13.05
N ASP A 132 -4.33 -7.68 -11.97
CA ASP A 132 -4.14 -8.95 -11.27
C ASP A 132 -4.96 -8.98 -9.99
N LEU A 133 -5.96 -9.86 -9.96
CA LEU A 133 -6.84 -10.14 -8.83
C LEU A 133 -6.83 -11.65 -8.52
N GLU A 134 -5.73 -12.35 -8.84
CA GLU A 134 -5.63 -13.81 -8.76
C GLU A 134 -6.02 -14.35 -7.38
N GLY A 135 -5.72 -13.64 -6.28
CA GLY A 135 -6.04 -14.09 -4.93
C GLY A 135 -7.50 -13.97 -4.49
N LEU A 136 -8.35 -13.27 -5.25
CA LEU A 136 -9.76 -13.15 -4.88
C LEU A 136 -10.40 -14.52 -4.92
N THR A 137 -11.04 -14.92 -3.82
CA THR A 137 -11.80 -16.18 -3.76
C THR A 137 -13.29 -15.97 -4.04
N THR A 138 -13.77 -14.74 -3.80
CA THR A 138 -15.14 -14.29 -4.02
C THR A 138 -15.14 -12.88 -4.64
N ALA A 139 -16.14 -12.59 -5.49
CA ALA A 139 -16.30 -11.28 -6.14
C ALA A 139 -17.78 -10.84 -6.21
N GLU A 140 -18.51 -10.97 -5.11
CA GLU A 140 -19.92 -10.60 -5.05
C GLU A 140 -20.13 -9.11 -5.33
N GLY A 141 -20.90 -8.80 -6.38
CA GLY A 141 -21.20 -7.43 -6.80
C GLY A 141 -19.99 -6.59 -7.22
N LEU A 142 -18.82 -7.22 -7.44
CA LEU A 142 -17.61 -6.50 -7.86
C LEU A 142 -17.79 -5.92 -9.26
N LYS A 143 -17.44 -4.65 -9.43
CA LYS A 143 -17.48 -3.98 -10.73
C LYS A 143 -16.07 -3.72 -11.22
N LEU A 144 -15.64 -4.43 -12.27
CA LEU A 144 -14.33 -4.22 -12.90
C LEU A 144 -14.29 -2.89 -13.68
N PRO A 145 -13.11 -2.37 -14.05
CA PRO A 145 -13.00 -1.17 -14.88
C PRO A 145 -13.85 -1.28 -16.15
N GLU A 146 -14.47 -0.19 -16.61
CA GLU A 146 -15.22 -0.18 -17.87
C GLU A 146 -14.32 -0.57 -19.07
N ARG A 147 -13.03 -0.27 -18.97
CA ARG A 147 -12.00 -0.53 -19.98
C ARG A 147 -10.70 -1.03 -19.36
N VAL A 148 -10.18 -2.14 -19.88
CA VAL A 148 -8.88 -2.73 -19.51
C VAL A 148 -8.04 -2.95 -20.77
N GLY A 149 -6.78 -2.51 -20.73
CA GLY A 149 -5.87 -2.52 -21.87
C GLY A 149 -4.95 -3.73 -21.99
N GLY A 150 -4.83 -4.54 -20.94
CA GLY A 150 -3.99 -5.74 -20.89
C GLY A 150 -4.67 -6.89 -20.15
N ASP A 151 -3.89 -7.86 -19.71
CA ASP A 151 -4.41 -9.08 -19.08
C ASP A 151 -5.27 -8.82 -17.82
N LEU A 152 -6.26 -9.67 -17.56
CA LEU A 152 -7.06 -9.67 -16.33
C LEU A 152 -6.96 -11.04 -15.70
N ASP A 153 -6.41 -11.14 -14.49
CA ASP A 153 -6.31 -12.39 -13.75
C ASP A 153 -7.33 -12.45 -12.60
N LEU A 154 -8.17 -13.48 -12.62
CA LEU A 154 -9.24 -13.81 -11.69
C LEU A 154 -9.23 -15.32 -11.38
N LYS A 155 -8.10 -16.02 -11.60
CA LYS A 155 -8.03 -17.49 -11.49
C LYS A 155 -8.44 -18.05 -10.13
N GLY A 156 -8.31 -17.28 -9.05
CA GLY A 156 -8.69 -17.72 -7.70
C GLY A 156 -10.19 -17.70 -7.40
N LEU A 157 -11.02 -17.10 -8.27
CA LEU A 157 -12.44 -16.98 -8.00
C LEU A 157 -13.12 -18.34 -7.94
N THR A 158 -13.85 -18.57 -6.85
CA THR A 158 -14.72 -19.75 -6.67
C THR A 158 -16.19 -19.39 -6.80
N THR A 159 -16.54 -18.13 -6.50
CA THR A 159 -17.89 -17.57 -6.63
C THR A 159 -17.80 -16.11 -7.09
N ALA A 160 -18.74 -15.67 -7.92
CA ALA A 160 -18.71 -14.35 -8.56
C ALA A 160 -20.12 -13.84 -8.89
N GLU A 161 -21.04 -13.96 -7.94
CA GLU A 161 -22.43 -13.50 -8.14
C GLU A 161 -22.47 -11.99 -8.38
N GLY A 162 -23.06 -11.56 -9.48
CA GLY A 162 -23.15 -10.14 -9.83
C GLY A 162 -21.82 -9.47 -10.22
N LEU A 163 -20.77 -10.24 -10.52
CA LEU A 163 -19.52 -9.71 -11.10
C LEU A 163 -19.79 -9.04 -12.45
N GLU A 164 -19.42 -7.77 -12.59
CA GLU A 164 -19.53 -7.00 -13.83
C GLU A 164 -18.16 -6.92 -14.53
N PHE A 165 -18.07 -7.48 -15.74
CA PHE A 165 -16.87 -7.45 -16.58
C PHE A 165 -16.68 -6.12 -17.33
N PRO A 166 -15.46 -5.82 -17.81
CA PRO A 166 -15.21 -4.65 -18.65
C PRO A 166 -16.08 -4.64 -19.91
N SER A 167 -16.65 -3.48 -20.23
CA SER A 167 -17.41 -3.28 -21.47
C SER A 167 -16.51 -3.22 -22.71
N THR A 168 -15.25 -2.86 -22.53
CA THR A 168 -14.25 -2.74 -23.59
C THR A 168 -12.96 -3.42 -23.18
N TRP A 169 -12.45 -4.28 -24.06
CA TRP A 169 -11.19 -4.98 -23.92
C TRP A 169 -10.27 -4.57 -25.06
N GLU A 170 -9.12 -3.94 -24.77
CA GLU A 170 -8.23 -3.42 -25.83
C GLU A 170 -7.06 -4.35 -26.17
N GLY A 171 -6.78 -5.34 -25.32
CA GLY A 171 -5.65 -6.24 -25.51
C GLY A 171 -5.45 -7.16 -24.30
N GLY A 172 -4.64 -8.21 -24.48
CA GLY A 172 -4.38 -9.21 -23.45
C GLY A 172 -5.43 -10.31 -23.36
N SER A 173 -5.28 -11.18 -22.38
CA SER A 173 -6.15 -12.32 -22.08
C SER A 173 -6.84 -12.14 -20.73
N ILE A 174 -8.05 -12.69 -20.63
CA ILE A 174 -8.71 -12.86 -19.34
C ILE A 174 -8.38 -14.27 -18.85
N TYR A 175 -7.72 -14.36 -17.71
CA TYR A 175 -7.47 -15.60 -16.99
C TYR A 175 -8.46 -15.66 -15.83
N GLY A 176 -9.29 -16.68 -15.78
CA GLY A 176 -10.24 -16.87 -14.68
C GLY A 176 -11.64 -17.15 -15.18
N ALA A 177 -12.54 -17.29 -14.19
CA ALA A 177 -13.94 -17.74 -14.24
C ALA A 177 -14.19 -19.00 -15.08
#